data_AF-A0A925K4M4-F1
#
_entry.id   AF-A0A925K4M4-F1
#
_cell.length_a   1.000
_cell.length_b   1.000
_cell.length_c   1.000
_cell.angle_alpha   90.00
_cell.angle_beta   90.00
_cell.angle_gamma   90.00
#
_symmetry.space_group_name_H-M   'P 1'
#
loop_
_entity.id
_entity.type
_entity.pdbx_description
1 polymer ?
#
loop_
_entity_poly.entity_id
_entity_poly.type
_entity_poly.pdbx_seq_one_letter_code
_entity_poly.pdbx_strand_id
1 'polypeptide(L)'
;MSIIGIPVGVYGYIFPGNINIMVLDLYASKKYRILAAVILLIIIFESIYCLLTLLLLGGSKESSHWYKSLEIGSFILILAIGIWMLMESRKSKQAVQKSTLYRGINNVIVHPQLIPFWLIIGVVINPLMKFGMDVFALAGFVIFNAIGTLMAMAVYMIFGNKLLQYFNLNLSTINRVMGFVYAGIGGYSLLNYFVGWHK
;
A
#
# COMPACT_ATOMS: atom_id res chain seq x y z
N MET A 1 -12.30 -11.83 -11.87
CA MET A 1 -11.37 -10.70 -11.58
C MET A 1 -11.26 -10.38 -10.09
N SER A 2 -12.34 -10.49 -9.32
CA SER A 2 -12.36 -10.15 -7.88
C SER A 2 -11.34 -10.92 -7.02
N ILE A 3 -10.99 -12.18 -7.38
CA ILE A 3 -9.99 -12.99 -6.66
C ILE A 3 -8.59 -12.33 -6.64
N ILE A 4 -8.27 -11.49 -7.64
CA ILE A 4 -7.00 -10.75 -7.67
C ILE A 4 -6.91 -9.73 -6.52
N GLY A 5 -8.02 -9.42 -5.85
CA GLY A 5 -8.00 -8.67 -4.60
C GLY A 5 -7.11 -9.32 -3.53
N ILE A 6 -7.02 -10.66 -3.48
CA ILE A 6 -6.17 -11.35 -2.49
C ILE A 6 -4.69 -10.97 -2.65
N PRO A 7 -4.03 -11.21 -3.80
CA PRO A 7 -2.62 -10.85 -3.96
C PRO A 7 -2.38 -9.33 -3.85
N VAL A 8 -3.35 -8.50 -4.24
CA VAL A 8 -3.28 -7.03 -4.06
C VAL A 8 -3.23 -6.67 -2.57
N GLY A 9 -4.16 -7.18 -1.76
CA GLY A 9 -4.18 -6.93 -0.32
C GLY A 9 -2.96 -7.50 0.41
N VAL A 10 -2.49 -8.68 0.01
CA VAL A 10 -1.24 -9.25 0.55
C VAL A 10 -0.05 -8.33 0.23
N TYR A 11 0.07 -7.87 -1.01
CA TYR A 11 1.18 -7.03 -1.44
C TYR A 11 1.18 -5.66 -0.74
N GLY A 12 0.01 -5.05 -0.50
CA GLY A 12 -0.11 -3.78 0.20
C GLY A 12 0.57 -3.78 1.58
N TYR A 13 0.63 -4.95 2.22
CA TYR A 13 1.18 -5.14 3.56
C TYR A 13 2.44 -6.02 3.62
N ILE A 14 3.00 -6.47 2.49
CA ILE A 14 4.17 -7.36 2.49
C ILE A 14 5.44 -6.67 3.03
N PHE A 15 5.54 -5.35 2.85
CA PHE A 15 6.67 -4.56 3.34
C PHE A 15 6.43 -4.16 4.80
N PRO A 16 7.44 -4.34 5.69
CA PRO A 16 7.28 -4.06 7.11
C PRO A 16 7.06 -2.56 7.36
N GLY A 17 5.83 -2.21 7.74
CA GLY A 17 5.46 -0.89 8.21
C GLY A 17 5.17 -0.84 9.71
N ASN A 18 4.86 0.37 10.21
CA ASN A 18 4.50 0.58 11.61
C ASN A 18 3.28 -0.26 12.05
N ILE A 19 2.35 -0.54 11.13
CA ILE A 19 1.16 -1.35 11.41
C ILE A 19 1.55 -2.82 11.62
N ASN A 20 2.36 -3.38 10.74
CA ASN A 20 2.80 -4.77 10.81
C ASN A 20 3.61 -5.02 12.09
N ILE A 21 4.48 -4.06 12.46
CA ILE A 21 5.23 -4.09 13.72
C ILE A 21 4.29 -4.02 14.92
N MET A 22 3.30 -3.12 14.91
CA MET A 22 2.29 -3.06 15.98
C MET A 22 1.51 -4.38 16.13
N VAL A 23 1.10 -4.99 15.02
CA VAL A 23 0.37 -6.27 15.02
C VAL A 23 1.24 -7.38 15.61
N LEU A 24 2.51 -7.46 15.20
CA LEU A 24 3.48 -8.38 15.78
C LEU A 24 3.68 -8.14 17.28
N ASP A 25 3.89 -6.90 17.70
CA ASP A 25 4.10 -6.53 19.11
C ASP A 25 2.90 -6.90 19.99
N LEU A 26 1.68 -6.65 19.49
CA LEU A 26 0.44 -7.00 20.18
C LEU A 26 0.25 -8.52 20.30
N TYR A 27 0.59 -9.26 19.25
CA TYR A 27 0.55 -10.71 19.24
C TYR A 27 1.58 -11.31 20.20
N ALA A 28 2.84 -10.86 20.14
CA ALA A 28 3.91 -11.28 21.04
C ALA A 28 3.60 -10.95 22.51
N SER A 29 2.93 -9.83 22.76
CA SER A 29 2.47 -9.42 24.10
C SER A 29 1.21 -10.13 24.58
N LYS A 30 0.66 -11.08 23.80
CA LYS A 30 -0.58 -11.83 24.08
C LYS A 30 -1.81 -10.94 24.31
N LYS A 31 -1.84 -9.71 23.76
CA LYS A 31 -2.95 -8.75 23.90
C LYS A 31 -4.05 -8.98 22.87
N TYR A 32 -4.60 -10.19 22.82
CA TYR A 32 -5.48 -10.64 21.73
C TYR A 32 -6.75 -9.80 21.53
N ARG A 33 -7.33 -9.27 22.61
CA ARG A 33 -8.53 -8.41 22.51
C ARG A 33 -8.23 -7.11 21.75
N ILE A 34 -7.10 -6.48 22.06
CA ILE A 34 -6.67 -5.24 21.38
C ILE A 34 -6.23 -5.56 19.95
N LEU A 35 -5.50 -6.67 19.76
CA LEU A 35 -5.09 -7.15 18.46
C LEU A 35 -6.28 -7.36 17.51
N ALA A 36 -7.35 -8.02 17.98
CA ALA A 36 -8.55 -8.23 17.17
C ALA A 36 -9.21 -6.90 16.76
N ALA A 37 -9.30 -5.94 17.67
CA ALA A 37 -9.83 -4.60 17.37
C ALA A 37 -8.96 -3.85 16.36
N VAL A 38 -7.63 -3.96 16.46
CA VAL A 38 -6.68 -3.35 15.53
C VAL A 38 -6.76 -4.00 14.15
N ILE A 39 -6.82 -5.33 14.06
CA ILE A 39 -6.98 -6.04 12.78
C ILE A 39 -8.30 -5.64 12.11
N LEU A 40 -9.39 -5.57 12.87
CA LEU A 40 -10.67 -5.10 12.35
C LEU A 40 -10.57 -3.66 11.81
N LEU A 41 -9.89 -2.76 12.54
CA LEU A 41 -9.65 -1.39 12.12
C LEU A 41 -8.86 -1.33 10.80
N ILE A 42 -7.78 -2.12 10.69
CA ILE A 42 -6.96 -2.24 9.48
C ILE A 42 -7.82 -2.66 8.30
N ILE A 43 -8.63 -3.71 8.46
CA ILE A 43 -9.49 -4.24 7.41
C ILE A 43 -10.53 -3.20 6.98
N ILE A 44 -11.15 -2.48 7.92
CA ILE A 44 -12.13 -1.43 7.61
C ILE A 44 -11.49 -0.32 6.79
N PHE A 45 -10.38 0.25 7.27
CA PHE A 45 -9.73 1.35 6.56
C PHE A 45 -9.17 0.92 5.21
N GLU A 46 -8.56 -0.26 5.12
CA GLU A 46 -8.08 -0.80 3.86
C GLU A 46 -9.22 -1.03 2.86
N SER A 47 -10.37 -1.52 3.32
CA SER A 47 -11.56 -1.66 2.48
C SER A 47 -12.08 -0.30 2.01
N ILE A 48 -12.04 0.73 2.87
CA ILE A 48 -12.40 2.10 2.50
C ILE A 48 -11.42 2.66 1.46
N TYR A 49 -10.12 2.51 1.65
CA TYR A 49 -9.10 2.96 0.69
C TYR A 49 -9.25 2.26 -0.66
N CYS A 50 -9.44 0.94 -0.66
CA CYS A 50 -9.74 0.15 -1.84
C CYS A 50 -10.98 0.68 -2.57
N LEU A 51 -12.08 0.86 -1.83
CA LEU A 51 -13.36 1.30 -2.38
C LEU A 51 -13.26 2.69 -2.98
N LEU A 52 -12.71 3.66 -2.23
CA LEU A 52 -12.52 5.03 -2.69
C LEU A 52 -11.65 5.07 -3.95
N THR A 53 -10.57 4.30 -3.98
CA THR A 53 -9.69 4.22 -5.15
C THR A 53 -10.45 3.69 -6.36
N LEU A 54 -11.17 2.58 -6.22
CA LEU A 54 -11.95 2.01 -7.32
C LEU A 54 -13.07 2.95 -7.81
N LEU A 55 -13.76 3.63 -6.89
CA LEU A 55 -14.80 4.61 -7.24
C LEU A 55 -14.22 5.82 -7.97
N LEU A 56 -13.08 6.36 -7.49
CA LEU A 56 -12.39 7.46 -8.16
C LEU A 56 -11.97 7.07 -9.58
N LEU A 57 -11.51 5.84 -9.78
CA LEU A 57 -11.14 5.33 -11.10
C LEU A 57 -12.33 5.06 -12.02
N GLY A 58 -13.44 4.62 -11.46
CA GLY A 58 -14.67 4.35 -12.19
C GLY A 58 -15.37 5.61 -12.68
N GLY A 59 -15.50 6.61 -11.80
CA GLY A 59 -16.20 7.86 -12.10
C GLY A 59 -15.39 8.85 -12.93
N SER A 60 -14.06 8.72 -12.97
CA SER A 60 -13.19 9.76 -13.56
C SER A 60 -12.70 9.47 -14.99
N LYS A 61 -12.95 8.26 -15.53
CA LYS A 61 -12.50 7.90 -16.89
C LYS A 61 -13.23 8.64 -18.01
N GLU A 62 -14.38 9.24 -17.76
CA GLU A 62 -15.26 9.68 -18.85
C GLU A 62 -15.08 11.11 -19.37
N SER A 63 -14.53 12.11 -18.64
CA SER A 63 -14.35 13.45 -19.26
C SER A 63 -13.62 14.57 -18.50
N SER A 64 -12.98 14.37 -17.34
CA SER A 64 -12.52 15.53 -16.55
C SER A 64 -11.01 15.80 -16.62
N HIS A 65 -10.66 17.07 -16.82
CA HIS A 65 -9.33 17.63 -16.58
C HIS A 65 -8.79 17.22 -15.18
N TRP A 66 -9.69 16.97 -14.23
CA TRP A 66 -9.38 16.50 -12.88
C TRP A 66 -8.69 15.13 -12.85
N TYR A 67 -9.13 14.17 -13.66
CA TYR A 67 -8.49 12.86 -13.71
C TYR A 67 -7.04 12.95 -14.19
N LYS A 68 -6.80 13.75 -15.22
CA LYS A 68 -5.46 14.02 -15.77
C LYS A 68 -4.55 14.65 -14.71
N SER A 69 -5.06 15.62 -13.94
CA SER A 69 -4.30 16.23 -12.85
C SER A 69 -3.99 15.24 -11.73
N LEU A 70 -4.95 14.38 -11.36
CA LEU A 70 -4.72 13.32 -10.37
C LEU A 70 -3.71 12.28 -10.86
N GLU A 71 -3.76 11.89 -12.12
CA GLU A 71 -2.84 10.95 -12.76
C GLU A 71 -1.40 11.51 -12.77
N ILE A 72 -1.21 12.74 -13.28
CA ILE A 72 0.10 13.42 -13.25
C ILE A 72 0.59 13.57 -11.81
N GLY A 73 -0.27 14.03 -10.90
CA GLY A 73 0.05 14.21 -9.49
C GLY A 73 0.50 12.90 -8.84
N SER A 74 -0.15 11.79 -9.19
CA SER A 74 0.21 10.45 -8.73
C SER A 74 1.58 10.03 -9.25
N PHE A 75 1.87 10.25 -10.53
CA PHE A 75 3.18 9.91 -11.09
C PHE A 75 4.31 10.73 -10.47
N ILE A 76 4.10 12.04 -10.27
CA ILE A 76 5.05 12.91 -9.57
C ILE A 76 5.27 12.42 -8.14
N LEU A 77 4.20 12.08 -7.42
CA LEU A 77 4.29 11.57 -6.05
C LEU A 77 5.06 10.24 -5.99
N ILE A 78 4.75 9.29 -6.88
CA ILE A 78 5.44 8.00 -6.97
C ILE A 78 6.92 8.19 -7.30
N LEU A 79 7.25 9.07 -8.26
CA LEU A 79 8.63 9.40 -8.61
C LEU A 79 9.37 10.07 -7.45
N ALA A 80 8.74 11.03 -6.77
CA ALA A 80 9.33 11.72 -5.62
C ALA A 80 9.61 10.74 -4.47
N ILE A 81 8.68 9.82 -4.18
CA ILE A 81 8.88 8.75 -3.20
C ILE A 81 10.03 7.84 -3.63
N GLY A 82 10.08 7.45 -4.91
CA GLY A 82 11.17 6.62 -5.44
C GLY A 82 12.55 7.26 -5.27
N ILE A 83 12.68 8.53 -5.67
CA ILE A 83 13.91 9.31 -5.51
C ILE A 83 14.26 9.47 -4.02
N TRP A 84 13.28 9.79 -3.18
CA TRP A 84 13.50 9.91 -1.75
C TRP A 84 14.02 8.61 -1.13
N MET A 85 13.44 7.46 -1.48
CA MET A 85 13.91 6.14 -1.03
C MET A 85 15.33 5.81 -1.49
N LEU A 86 15.75 6.29 -2.67
CA LEU A 86 17.13 6.15 -3.17
C LEU A 86 18.12 7.05 -2.41
N MET A 87 17.68 8.26 -2.02
CA MET A 87 18.47 9.24 -1.29
C MET A 87 18.54 8.97 0.22
N GLU A 88 17.64 8.16 0.75
CA GLU A 88 17.57 7.86 2.18
C GLU A 88 18.79 7.05 2.64
N SER A 89 19.83 7.79 3.07
CA SER A 89 21.00 7.23 3.74
C SER A 89 20.67 6.97 5.22
N ARG A 90 20.94 5.77 5.73
CA ARG A 90 20.67 5.34 7.12
C ARG A 90 21.13 6.40 8.14
N LYS A 91 20.21 7.22 8.65
CA LYS A 91 20.43 7.98 9.89
C LYS A 91 19.79 7.24 11.07
N SER A 92 20.69 6.75 11.92
CA SER A 92 20.56 6.23 13.29
C SER A 92 19.32 5.41 13.71
N LYS A 93 19.60 4.17 14.09
CA LYS A 93 18.72 3.08 14.54
C LYS A 93 17.99 3.26 15.89
N GLN A 94 17.84 4.46 16.47
CA GLN A 94 17.53 4.54 17.92
C GLN A 94 16.25 5.29 18.36
N ALA A 95 15.40 5.78 17.47
CA ALA A 95 14.27 6.64 17.88
C ALA A 95 12.86 6.00 17.83
N VAL A 96 12.70 4.71 17.52
CA VAL A 96 11.37 4.17 17.17
C VAL A 96 10.61 3.47 18.32
N GLN A 97 11.18 3.37 19.52
CA GLN A 97 10.58 2.57 20.60
C GLN A 97 9.63 3.30 21.57
N LYS A 98 9.33 4.60 21.40
CA LYS A 98 8.34 5.29 22.26
C LYS A 98 7.01 5.50 21.52
N SER A 99 5.99 4.81 22.04
CA SER A 99 4.56 4.74 21.66
C SER A 99 4.19 4.00 20.36
N THR A 100 4.60 2.74 20.24
CA THR A 100 4.24 1.84 19.12
C THR A 100 2.73 1.72 18.88
N LEU A 101 1.90 1.72 19.93
CA LEU A 101 0.44 1.60 19.79
C LEU A 101 -0.22 2.86 19.19
N TYR A 102 0.06 4.04 19.74
CA TYR A 102 -0.58 5.29 19.28
C TYR A 102 -0.13 5.64 17.85
N ARG A 103 1.19 5.53 17.58
CA ARG A 103 1.70 5.67 16.21
C ARG A 103 1.09 4.61 15.29
N GLY A 104 0.96 3.37 15.76
CA GLY A 104 0.34 2.30 14.99
C GLY A 104 -1.08 2.63 14.58
N ILE A 105 -1.95 3.02 15.53
CA ILE A 105 -3.35 3.40 15.27
C ILE A 105 -3.44 4.61 14.34
N ASN A 106 -2.66 5.67 14.59
CA ASN A 106 -2.66 6.84 13.71
C ASN A 106 -2.20 6.49 12.28
N ASN A 107 -1.23 5.58 12.17
CA ASN A 107 -0.77 5.07 10.88
C ASN A 107 -1.78 4.14 10.22
N VAL A 108 -2.71 3.49 10.94
CA VAL A 108 -3.84 2.79 10.30
C VAL A 108 -4.75 3.80 9.59
N ILE A 109 -4.99 4.96 10.22
CA ILE A 109 -5.90 5.98 9.69
C ILE A 109 -5.28 6.72 8.51
N VAL A 110 -4.10 7.33 8.68
CA VAL A 110 -3.47 8.18 7.66
C VAL A 110 -2.62 7.38 6.66
N HIS A 111 -2.31 6.13 7.02
CA HIS A 111 -1.55 5.12 6.27
C HIS A 111 -0.67 5.66 5.12
N PRO A 112 0.50 6.25 5.44
CA PRO A 112 1.35 6.89 4.44
C PRO A 112 1.83 5.96 3.33
N GLN A 113 1.88 4.64 3.57
CA GLN A 113 2.24 3.64 2.57
C GLN A 113 1.06 3.18 1.68
N LEU A 114 -0.19 3.26 2.17
CA LEU A 114 -1.35 2.81 1.38
C LEU A 114 -1.72 3.82 0.30
N ILE A 115 -1.53 5.12 0.56
CA ILE A 115 -1.85 6.15 -0.44
C ILE A 115 -1.01 5.92 -1.71
N PRO A 116 0.34 5.83 -1.67
CA PRO A 116 1.12 5.52 -2.87
C PRO A 116 0.78 4.16 -3.48
N PHE A 117 0.55 3.14 -2.65
CA PHE A 117 0.19 1.80 -3.11
C PHE A 117 -1.11 1.80 -3.93
N TRP A 118 -2.18 2.38 -3.39
CA TRP A 118 -3.46 2.47 -4.06
C TRP A 118 -3.42 3.38 -5.29
N LEU A 119 -2.59 4.42 -5.28
CA LEU A 119 -2.34 5.23 -6.47
C LEU A 119 -1.65 4.42 -7.59
N ILE A 120 -0.65 3.59 -7.26
CA ILE A 120 0.00 2.70 -8.24
C ILE A 120 -1.02 1.68 -8.77
N ILE A 121 -1.75 1.00 -7.88
CA ILE A 121 -2.77 0.02 -8.29
C ILE A 121 -3.82 0.70 -9.19
N GLY A 122 -4.25 1.89 -8.79
CA GLY A 122 -5.33 2.58 -9.46
C GLY A 122 -4.95 3.19 -10.80
N VAL A 123 -3.79 3.82 -10.90
CA VAL A 123 -3.38 4.53 -12.12
C VAL A 123 -2.60 3.62 -13.06
N VAL A 124 -1.73 2.76 -12.53
CA VAL A 124 -0.81 1.93 -13.34
C VAL A 124 -1.40 0.55 -13.65
N ILE A 125 -2.01 -0.12 -12.67
CA ILE A 125 -2.46 -1.51 -12.83
C ILE A 125 -3.88 -1.62 -13.37
N ASN A 126 -4.77 -0.69 -13.02
CA ASN A 126 -6.16 -0.70 -13.50
C ASN A 126 -6.29 -0.69 -15.04
N PRO A 127 -5.52 0.12 -15.82
CA PRO A 127 -5.59 0.06 -17.28
C PRO A 127 -5.27 -1.33 -17.85
N LEU A 128 -4.39 -2.08 -17.18
CA LEU A 128 -3.96 -3.42 -17.59
C LEU A 128 -5.00 -4.49 -17.21
N MET A 129 -5.60 -4.37 -16.03
CA MET A 129 -6.49 -5.39 -15.49
C MET A 129 -7.97 -5.17 -15.77
N LYS A 130 -8.36 -4.02 -16.33
CA LYS A 130 -9.75 -3.68 -16.70
C LYS A 130 -10.76 -4.09 -15.62
N PHE A 131 -10.58 -3.56 -14.40
CA PHE A 131 -11.46 -3.91 -13.29
C PHE A 131 -12.93 -3.66 -13.67
N GLY A 132 -13.77 -4.69 -13.47
CA GLY A 132 -15.20 -4.55 -13.68
C GLY A 132 -15.79 -3.55 -12.69
N MET A 133 -16.52 -2.56 -13.20
CA MET A 133 -17.20 -1.54 -12.40
C MET A 133 -18.57 -1.97 -11.89
N ASP A 134 -18.98 -3.20 -12.20
CA ASP A 134 -20.19 -3.80 -11.65
C ASP A 134 -20.11 -3.91 -10.12
N VAL A 135 -21.24 -3.69 -9.46
CA VAL A 135 -21.34 -3.65 -7.99
C VAL A 135 -20.89 -4.96 -7.35
N PHE A 136 -21.22 -6.11 -7.94
CA PHE A 136 -20.80 -7.41 -7.44
C PHE A 136 -19.31 -7.65 -7.65
N ALA A 137 -18.78 -7.25 -8.81
CA ALA A 137 -17.35 -7.34 -9.08
C ALA A 137 -16.52 -6.53 -8.07
N LEU A 138 -16.98 -5.31 -7.77
CA LEU A 138 -16.35 -4.36 -6.87
C LEU A 138 -16.48 -4.79 -5.40
N ALA A 139 -17.67 -5.21 -4.96
CA ALA A 139 -17.88 -5.77 -3.63
C ALA A 139 -17.01 -7.03 -3.42
N GLY A 140 -16.99 -7.93 -4.41
CA GLY A 140 -16.13 -9.11 -4.38
C GLY A 140 -14.66 -8.74 -4.26
N PHE A 141 -14.19 -7.73 -5.02
CA PHE A 141 -12.79 -7.31 -4.99
C PHE A 141 -12.41 -6.75 -3.61
N VAL A 142 -13.27 -5.91 -3.00
CA VAL A 142 -13.05 -5.38 -1.64
C VAL A 142 -12.98 -6.52 -0.61
N ILE A 143 -13.87 -7.50 -0.69
CA ILE A 143 -13.86 -8.67 0.22
C ILE A 143 -12.56 -9.48 0.05
N PHE A 144 -12.17 -9.78 -1.18
CA PHE A 144 -10.93 -10.52 -1.44
C PHE A 144 -9.68 -9.72 -1.04
N ASN A 145 -9.70 -8.40 -1.19
CA ASN A 145 -8.65 -7.51 -0.67
C ASN A 145 -8.55 -7.58 0.85
N ALA A 146 -9.67 -7.50 1.56
CA ALA A 146 -9.73 -7.67 3.01
C ALA A 146 -9.18 -9.03 3.47
N ILE A 147 -9.51 -10.11 2.75
CA ILE A 147 -8.96 -11.45 2.99
C ILE A 147 -7.44 -11.44 2.80
N GLY A 148 -6.93 -10.86 1.71
CA GLY A 148 -5.49 -10.74 1.45
C GLY A 148 -4.76 -9.97 2.55
N THR A 149 -5.33 -8.86 3.01
CA THR A 149 -4.81 -8.07 4.12
C THR A 149 -4.78 -8.88 5.43
N LEU A 150 -5.84 -9.62 5.73
CA LEU A 150 -5.87 -10.51 6.90
C LEU A 150 -4.80 -11.61 6.81
N MET A 151 -4.60 -12.18 5.62
CA MET A 151 -3.52 -13.15 5.38
C MET A 151 -2.13 -12.54 5.63
N ALA A 152 -1.88 -11.32 5.15
CA ALA A 152 -0.62 -10.62 5.43
C ALA A 152 -0.43 -10.39 6.94
N MET A 153 -1.47 -9.93 7.65
CA MET A 153 -1.41 -9.79 9.11
C MET A 153 -1.13 -11.12 9.81
N ALA A 154 -1.75 -12.22 9.37
CA ALA A 154 -1.50 -13.55 9.90
C ALA A 154 -0.04 -14.00 9.68
N VAL A 155 0.51 -13.73 8.49
CA VAL A 155 1.93 -13.99 8.21
C VAL A 155 2.82 -13.20 9.16
N TYR A 156 2.52 -11.94 9.46
CA TYR A 156 3.28 -11.17 10.45
C TYR A 156 3.10 -11.69 11.89
N MET A 157 1.91 -12.14 12.27
CA MET A 157 1.70 -12.73 13.60
C MET A 157 2.54 -14.01 13.79
N ILE A 158 2.58 -14.88 12.78
CA ILE A 158 3.25 -16.19 12.87
C ILE A 158 4.76 -16.07 12.62
N PHE A 159 5.17 -15.30 11.61
CA PHE A 159 6.55 -15.24 11.11
C PHE A 159 7.22 -13.88 11.32
N GLY A 160 6.56 -12.91 11.95
CA GLY A 160 7.01 -11.52 12.00
C GLY A 160 8.40 -11.32 12.58
N ASN A 161 8.81 -12.09 13.59
CA ASN A 161 10.17 -12.02 14.14
C ASN A 161 11.24 -12.39 13.10
N LYS A 162 11.01 -13.45 12.32
CA LYS A 162 11.92 -13.89 11.25
C LYS A 162 11.91 -12.90 10.08
N LEU A 163 10.72 -12.43 9.69
CA LEU A 163 10.55 -11.43 8.64
C LEU A 163 11.26 -10.13 9.00
N LEU A 164 11.01 -9.57 10.20
CA LEU A 164 11.66 -8.33 10.63
C LEU A 164 13.17 -8.47 10.70
N GLN A 165 13.72 -9.60 11.13
CA GLN A 165 15.16 -9.84 11.09
C GLN A 165 15.69 -9.83 9.65
N TYR A 166 15.04 -10.57 8.74
CA TYR A 166 15.41 -10.61 7.32
C TYR A 166 15.35 -9.21 6.67
N PHE A 167 14.25 -8.49 6.88
CA PHE A 167 14.07 -7.14 6.37
C PHE A 167 15.08 -6.18 7.00
N ASN A 168 15.30 -6.18 8.32
CA ASN A 168 16.25 -5.29 8.98
C ASN A 168 17.69 -5.43 8.48
N LEU A 169 18.11 -6.65 8.16
CA LEU A 169 19.42 -6.90 7.56
C LEU A 169 19.49 -6.28 6.16
N ASN A 170 18.41 -6.38 5.38
CA ASN A 170 18.35 -6.00 3.98
C ASN A 170 17.64 -4.67 3.68
N LEU A 171 17.23 -3.88 4.69
CA LEU A 171 16.40 -2.67 4.51
C LEU A 171 17.01 -1.68 3.51
N SER A 172 18.34 -1.55 3.49
CA SER A 172 19.00 -0.65 2.52
C SER A 172 18.88 -1.16 1.09
N THR A 173 18.99 -2.47 0.89
CA THR A 173 18.83 -3.10 -0.42
C THR A 173 17.38 -3.01 -0.87
N ILE A 174 16.44 -3.25 0.04
CA ILE A 174 15.00 -3.20 -0.23
C ILE A 174 14.57 -1.77 -0.55
N ASN A 175 14.99 -0.76 0.23
CA ASN A 175 14.70 0.64 -0.08
C ASN A 175 15.29 1.06 -1.43
N ARG A 176 16.50 0.61 -1.77
CA ARG A 176 17.10 0.89 -3.09
C ARG A 176 16.32 0.23 -4.22
N VAL A 177 15.99 -1.06 -4.10
CA VAL A 177 15.23 -1.78 -5.12
C VAL A 177 13.85 -1.15 -5.31
N MET A 178 13.12 -0.89 -4.22
CA MET A 178 11.82 -0.23 -4.27
C MET A 178 11.92 1.20 -4.79
N GLY A 179 12.96 1.95 -4.41
CA GLY A 179 13.24 3.27 -4.93
C GLY A 179 13.46 3.28 -6.44
N PHE A 180 14.23 2.34 -6.97
CA PHE A 180 14.40 2.16 -8.42
C PHE A 180 13.10 1.75 -9.11
N VAL A 181 12.31 0.85 -8.51
CA VAL A 181 11.02 0.43 -9.06
C VAL A 181 10.05 1.61 -9.12
N TYR A 182 9.91 2.39 -8.05
CA TYR A 182 9.02 3.56 -8.02
C TYR A 182 9.51 4.70 -8.91
N ALA A 183 10.81 5.00 -8.90
CA ALA A 183 11.36 6.01 -9.79
C ALA A 183 11.22 5.59 -11.27
N GLY A 184 11.45 4.31 -11.57
CA GLY A 184 11.25 3.74 -12.90
C GLY A 184 9.79 3.82 -13.35
N ILE A 185 8.84 3.36 -12.52
CA ILE A 185 7.41 3.41 -12.84
C ILE A 185 6.93 4.86 -12.98
N GLY A 186 7.23 5.73 -12.01
CA GLY A 186 6.80 7.13 -12.04
C GLY A 186 7.41 7.90 -13.20
N GLY A 187 8.70 7.71 -13.48
CA GLY A 187 9.39 8.33 -14.60
C GLY A 187 8.90 7.83 -15.95
N TYR A 188 8.74 6.51 -16.11
CA TYR A 188 8.19 5.92 -17.33
C TYR A 188 6.77 6.42 -17.60
N SER A 189 5.91 6.44 -16.58
CA SER A 189 4.53 6.93 -16.72
C SER A 189 4.46 8.42 -17.06
N LEU A 190 5.33 9.27 -16.47
CA LEU A 190 5.42 10.68 -16.84
C LEU A 190 5.89 10.88 -18.27
N LEU A 191 6.95 10.17 -18.69
CA LEU A 191 7.46 10.25 -20.06
C LEU A 191 6.39 9.79 -21.05
N ASN A 192 5.72 8.67 -20.79
CA ASN A 192 4.65 8.16 -21.64
C ASN A 192 3.48 9.16 -21.73
N TYR A 193 3.13 9.81 -20.60
CA TYR A 193 2.09 10.83 -20.56
C TYR A 193 2.41 12.05 -21.43
N PHE A 194 3.65 12.57 -21.37
CA PHE A 194 4.05 13.76 -22.13
C PHE A 194 4.38 13.49 -23.60
N VAL A 195 4.99 12.33 -23.90
CA VAL A 195 5.39 11.96 -25.26
C VAL A 195 4.19 11.38 -26.05
N GLY A 196 3.13 10.96 -25.38
CA GLY A 196 1.87 10.56 -26.02
C GLY A 196 1.96 9.25 -26.80
N TRP A 197 2.79 8.30 -26.37
CA TRP A 197 3.00 7.02 -27.06
C TRP A 197 1.75 6.11 -27.12
N HIS A 198 0.68 6.47 -26.41
CA HIS A 198 -0.65 5.89 -26.60
C HIS A 198 -1.72 6.98 -26.68
N LYS A 199 -1.86 7.60 -27.85
CA LYS A 199 -3.19 7.93 -28.39
C LYS A 199 -3.70 6.74 -29.19
#